data_AF-A0A7L4TS75-F1
#
_entry.id   AF-A0A7L4TS75-F1
#
_cell.length_a   1.000
_cell.length_b   1.000
_cell.length_c   1.000
_cell.angle_alpha   90.00
_cell.angle_beta   90.00
_cell.angle_gamma   90.00
#
_symmetry.space_group_name_H-M   'P 1'
#
loop_
_entity.id
_entity.type
_entity.pdbx_description
1 polymer ?
#
loop_
_entity_poly.entity_id
_entity_poly.type
_entity_poly.pdbx_seq_one_letter_code
_entity_poly.pdbx_strand_id
1 'polypeptide(L)' 'MKKPKQKALVLFCSIAFTGILLTSCTSVKEYQKGKINDSEMVLSNRKIEKTELSFQSYREGASGANSGKSGGGCGCN' A
#
# COMPACT_ATOMS: atom_id res chain seq x y z
N MET A 1 -1.55 -32.42 -18.86
CA MET A 1 -0.43 -32.53 -17.89
C MET A 1 0.78 -31.76 -18.45
N LYS A 2 1.13 -30.58 -17.91
CA LYS A 2 2.28 -29.79 -18.41
C LYS A 2 3.60 -30.46 -18.01
N LYS A 3 4.48 -30.71 -19.00
CA LYS A 3 5.78 -31.40 -18.82
C LYS A 3 6.68 -30.63 -17.84
N PRO A 4 7.53 -31.31 -17.03
CA PRO A 4 8.32 -30.68 -15.97
C PRO A 4 9.24 -29.55 -16.46
N LYS A 5 9.80 -29.68 -17.68
CA LYS A 5 10.61 -28.63 -18.31
C LYS A 5 9.83 -27.34 -18.61
N GLN A 6 8.54 -27.46 -18.96
CA GLN A 6 7.68 -26.32 -19.27
C GLN A 6 7.25 -25.57 -17.99
N LYS A 7 7.11 -26.27 -16.87
CA LYS A 7 6.88 -25.64 -15.56
C LYS A 7 8.11 -24.90 -15.06
N ALA A 8 9.30 -25.48 -15.23
CA ALA A 8 10.57 -24.84 -14.87
C ALA A 8 10.82 -23.55 -15.68
N LEU A 9 10.53 -23.57 -16.99
CA LEU A 9 10.63 -22.38 -17.85
C LEU A 9 9.68 -21.26 -17.41
N VAL A 10 8.42 -21.59 -17.11
CA VAL A 10 7.44 -20.60 -16.64
C VAL A 10 7.84 -20.01 -15.29
N LEU A 11 8.36 -20.83 -14.37
CA LEU A 11 8.85 -20.35 -13.08
C LEU A 11 10.03 -19.39 -13.24
N PHE A 12 10.98 -19.72 -14.11
CA PHE A 12 12.14 -18.87 -14.37
C PHE A 12 11.75 -17.53 -15.00
N CYS A 13 10.82 -17.53 -15.96
CA CYS A 13 10.28 -16.29 -16.54
C CYS A 13 9.54 -15.44 -15.51
N SER A 14 8.76 -16.06 -14.60
CA SER A 14 8.05 -15.31 -13.56
C SER A 14 8.99 -14.61 -12.57
N ILE A 15 10.08 -15.26 -12.18
CA ILE A 15 11.09 -14.69 -11.27
C ILE A 15 11.84 -13.53 -11.95
N ALA A 16 12.20 -13.69 -13.22
CA ALA A 16 12.84 -12.64 -14.00
C ALA A 16 11.91 -11.41 -14.17
N PHE A 17 10.62 -11.64 -14.43
CA PHE A 17 9.64 -10.57 -14.58
C PHE A 17 9.44 -9.78 -13.28
N THR A 18 9.36 -10.46 -12.13
CA THR A 18 9.27 -9.78 -10.83
C THR A 18 10.51 -8.94 -10.53
N GLY A 19 11.71 -9.40 -10.89
CA GLY A 19 12.95 -8.65 -10.64
C GLY A 19 13.01 -7.28 -11.34
N ILE A 20 12.43 -7.18 -12.54
CA ILE A 20 12.38 -5.94 -13.33
C ILE A 20 11.42 -4.90 -12.70
N LEU A 21 10.35 -5.35 -12.02
CA LEU A 21 9.37 -4.45 -11.41
C LEU A 21 9.90 -3.71 -10.17
N LEU A 22 10.93 -4.25 -9.50
CA LEU A 22 11.49 -3.62 -8.30
C LEU A 22 12.54 -2.54 -8.59
N THR A 23 12.94 -2.31 -9.85
CA THR A 23 14.02 -1.36 -10.19
C THR A 23 13.59 0.12 -10.15
N SER A 24 12.32 0.41 -9.94
CA SER A 24 11.76 1.77 -9.92
C SER A 24 11.91 2.48 -8.58
N CYS A 25 12.26 1.77 -7.51
CA CYS A 25 12.45 2.38 -6.18
C CYS A 25 13.79 3.14 -6.11
N THR A 26 13.74 4.43 -5.75
CA THR A 26 14.92 5.27 -5.57
C THR A 26 14.95 5.88 -4.18
N SER A 27 16.15 6.05 -3.61
CA SER A 27 16.31 6.70 -2.31
C SER A 27 16.17 8.21 -2.45
N VAL A 28 15.28 8.79 -1.64
CA VAL A 28 15.05 10.24 -1.60
C VAL A 28 15.96 10.86 -0.54
N LYS A 29 16.66 11.94 -0.91
CA LYS A 29 17.51 12.69 0.03
C LYS A 29 16.63 13.35 1.10
N GLU A 30 17.11 13.41 2.34
CA GLU A 30 16.35 13.94 3.51
C GLU A 30 15.63 15.27 3.22
N TYR A 31 16.30 16.25 2.62
CA TYR A 31 15.72 17.55 2.32
C TYR A 31 14.62 17.55 1.23
N GLN A 32 14.56 16.50 0.40
CA GLN A 32 13.50 16.32 -0.60
C GLN A 32 12.25 15.68 0.00
N LYS A 33 12.37 14.99 1.15
CA LYS A 33 11.23 14.36 1.83
C LYS A 33 10.18 15.38 2.26
N GLY A 34 10.58 16.60 2.60
CA GLY A 34 9.64 17.69 2.91
C GLY A 34 8.71 18.10 1.75
N LYS A 35 9.06 17.77 0.49
CA LYS A 35 8.19 17.99 -0.68
C LYS A 35 7.26 16.81 -0.98
N ILE A 36 7.55 15.64 -0.41
CA ILE A 36 6.80 14.39 -0.63
C ILE A 36 5.84 14.14 0.54
N ASN A 37 6.21 14.57 1.76
CA ASN A 37 5.37 14.50 2.94
C ASN A 37 4.24 15.54 2.86
N ASP A 38 3.14 15.15 2.22
CA ASP A 38 1.88 15.90 2.27
C ASP A 38 1.20 15.69 3.63
N SER A 39 0.56 16.74 4.13
CA SER A 39 -0.35 16.68 5.28
C SER A 39 -1.50 15.70 5.10
N GLU A 40 -1.94 15.44 3.87
CA GLU A 40 -2.98 14.45 3.53
C GLU A 40 -2.44 13.01 3.53
N MET A 41 -1.12 12.81 3.46
CA MET A 41 -0.49 11.47 3.51
C MET A 41 -0.37 10.92 4.93
N VAL A 42 -0.72 11.72 5.95
CA VAL A 42 -0.77 11.24 7.33
C VAL A 42 -1.95 10.27 7.45
N LEU A 43 -1.67 8.99 7.75
CA LEU A 43 -2.66 7.95 8.03
C LEU A 43 -3.42 8.20 9.35
N SER A 44 -4.02 9.37 9.53
CA SER A 44 -4.86 9.68 10.68
C SER A 44 -6.00 10.57 10.24
N ASN A 45 -7.22 10.25 10.67
CA ASN A 45 -8.37 11.09 10.37
C ASN A 45 -8.19 12.50 10.92
N ARG A 46 -8.58 13.48 10.12
CA ARG A 46 -8.83 14.82 10.64
C ARG A 46 -10.00 14.78 11.62
N LYS A 47 -10.05 15.76 12.53
CA LYS A 47 -11.12 15.83 13.55
C LYS A 47 -12.51 15.82 12.92
N ILE A 48 -12.66 16.48 11.77
CA ILE A 48 -13.91 16.60 11.01
C ILE A 48 -14.33 15.29 10.33
N GLU A 49 -13.37 14.47 9.90
CA GLU A 49 -13.62 13.23 9.16
C GLU A 49 -14.01 12.06 10.07
N LYS A 50 -13.88 12.21 11.40
CA LYS A 50 -14.22 11.15 12.36
C LYS A 50 -15.71 10.81 12.34
N THR A 51 -16.58 11.80 12.21
CA THR A 51 -18.03 11.59 12.14
C THR A 51 -18.41 10.95 10.81
N GLU A 52 -17.75 11.37 9.72
CA GLU A 52 -17.95 10.82 8.38
C GLU A 52 -17.59 9.32 8.35
N LEU A 53 -16.38 9.00 8.78
CA LEU A 53 -15.90 7.63 8.80
C LEU A 53 -16.66 6.76 9.81
N SER A 54 -17.18 7.33 10.90
CA SER A 54 -18.04 6.57 11.82
C SER A 54 -19.33 6.13 11.15
N PHE A 55 -19.96 6.95 10.30
CA PHE A 55 -21.15 6.52 9.57
C PHE A 55 -20.82 5.51 8.48
N GLN A 56 -19.70 5.69 7.75
CA GLN A 56 -19.29 4.78 6.68
C GLN A 56 -18.90 3.41 7.26
N SER A 57 -18.17 3.38 8.38
CA SER A 57 -17.85 2.14 9.06
C SER A 57 -19.09 1.44 9.61
N TYR A 58 -20.05 2.20 10.15
CA TYR A 58 -21.28 1.60 10.69
C TYR A 58 -22.21 1.05 9.60
N ARG A 59 -22.37 1.78 8.48
CA ARG A 59 -23.32 1.43 7.41
C ARG A 59 -22.73 0.51 6.36
N GLU A 60 -21.47 0.74 5.98
CA GLU A 60 -20.81 0.13 4.82
C GLU A 60 -19.66 -0.80 5.24
N GLY A 61 -19.37 -0.91 6.54
CA GLY A 61 -18.26 -1.75 7.02
C GLY A 61 -16.89 -1.23 6.56
N ALA A 62 -16.80 0.06 6.23
CA ALA A 62 -15.57 0.69 5.73
C ALA A 62 -14.43 0.44 6.73
N SER A 63 -13.42 -0.31 6.27
CA SER A 63 -12.21 -0.67 7.00
C SER A 63 -11.04 0.03 6.32
N GLY A 64 -10.83 1.30 6.68
CA GLY A 64 -9.79 2.16 6.08
C GLY A 64 -8.41 1.94 6.70
N ALA A 65 -7.35 2.25 5.94
CA ALA A 65 -5.97 2.30 6.43
C ALA A 65 -5.72 3.62 7.17
N ASN A 66 -6.44 3.82 8.27
CA ASN A 66 -6.35 5.00 9.08
C ASN A 66 -5.79 4.48 10.39
N SER A 67 -4.59 4.89 10.80
CA SER A 67 -3.76 4.34 11.88
C SER A 67 -4.36 4.44 13.30
N GLY A 68 -5.66 4.22 13.46
CA GLY A 68 -6.45 4.24 14.68
C GLY A 68 -7.31 2.97 14.84
N LYS A 69 -7.99 2.85 15.98
CA LYS A 69 -8.70 1.61 16.38
C LYS A 69 -9.76 1.10 15.39
N SER A 70 -10.39 2.00 14.64
CA SER A 70 -11.47 1.66 13.70
C SER A 70 -10.96 1.34 12.29
N GLY A 71 -9.68 1.59 11.99
CA GLY A 71 -9.07 1.41 10.68
C GLY A 71 -7.88 0.45 10.73
N GLY A 72 -8.14 -0.85 10.56
CA GLY A 72 -7.11 -1.88 10.61
C GLY A 72 -6.32 -1.99 9.30
N GLY A 73 -5.47 -1.01 8.99
CA GLY A 73 -4.55 -1.08 7.85
C GLY A 73 -3.09 -1.22 8.29
N CYS A 74 -2.27 -1.88 7.48
CA CYS A 74 -0.81 -1.80 7.58
C CYS A 74 -0.42 -0.40 7.10
N GLY A 75 -0.25 0.53 8.04
CA GLY A 75 0.03 1.91 7.70
C GLY A 75 1.43 2.10 7.14
N CYS A 76 1.57 1.95 5.83
CA CYS A 76 2.79 2.27 5.11
C CYS A 76 2.81 3.78 4.82
N ASN A 77 3.78 4.48 5.42
CA ASN A 77 4.23 5.81 5.00
C ASN A 77 5.51 5.63 4.18
#